data_AF-A0A2Y9FII5-F1
#
_entry.id   AF-A0A2Y9FII5-F1
#
_cell.length_a   1.000
_cell.length_b   1.000
_cell.length_c   1.000
_cell.angle_alpha   90.00
_cell.angle_beta   90.00
_cell.angle_gamma   90.00
#
_symmetry.space_group_name_H-M   'P 1'
#
loop_
_entity.id
_entity.type
_entity.pdbx_description
1 polymer ?
#
loop_
_entity_poly.entity_id
_entity_poly.type
_entity_poly.pdbx_seq_one_letter_code
_entity_poly.pdbx_strand_id
1 'polypeptide(L)'
;MKMGGKEKRQQKLWNVPQIPCIRVPHSVSDTSLLKDLTQGQQRYFYSITRIYNPRAQWVALQTCYVQGLQQQQLLGYITQQEALACAALLRDSTKRASAKAGCHRTVSQRASGRTRTRPSALPVLVVPLRAQSTGLRSLRTKALHKL
;
A
#
# COMPACT_ATOMS: atom_id res chain seq x y z
N MET A 1 50.25 36.92 9.39
CA MET A 1 49.44 36.08 8.47
C MET A 1 48.34 35.41 9.30
N LYS A 2 47.07 35.76 9.07
CA LYS A 2 45.94 35.35 9.94
C LYS A 2 45.15 34.24 9.23
N MET A 3 45.24 33.00 9.72
CA MET A 3 44.46 31.87 9.18
C MET A 3 42.98 32.04 9.57
N GLY A 4 42.14 32.37 8.58
CA GLY A 4 40.69 32.35 8.72
C GLY A 4 40.18 30.90 8.72
N GLY A 5 39.85 30.37 9.90
CA GLY A 5 39.20 29.08 10.05
C GLY A 5 37.82 29.08 9.38
N LYS A 6 37.59 28.14 8.48
CA LYS A 6 36.28 27.90 7.86
C LYS A 6 35.39 27.16 8.85
N GLU A 7 34.71 27.92 9.71
CA GLU A 7 33.64 27.39 10.55
C GLU A 7 32.47 26.98 9.66
N LYS A 8 32.41 25.70 9.30
CA LYS A 8 31.25 25.10 8.64
C LYS A 8 30.09 25.15 9.64
N ARG A 9 29.23 26.15 9.52
CA ARG A 9 27.91 26.19 10.18
C ARG A 9 27.13 24.93 9.78
N GLN A 10 27.22 23.88 10.60
CA GLN A 10 26.18 22.86 10.64
C GLN A 10 24.97 23.54 11.28
N GLN A 11 24.13 24.16 10.45
CA GLN A 11 22.79 24.54 10.87
C GLN A 11 22.04 23.25 11.21
N LYS A 12 22.02 22.95 12.50
CA LYS A 12 21.29 21.83 13.08
C LYS A 12 19.81 22.09 12.77
N LEU A 13 19.23 21.30 11.88
CA LEU A 13 17.84 21.43 11.45
C LEU A 13 16.94 20.95 12.58
N TRP A 14 16.76 21.77 13.62
CA TRP A 14 15.97 21.44 14.80
C TRP A 14 14.46 21.30 14.53
N ASN A 15 14.01 21.62 13.31
CA ASN A 15 12.58 21.69 12.94
C ASN A 15 12.21 20.78 11.76
N VAL A 16 12.96 19.71 11.48
CA VAL A 16 12.49 18.70 10.52
C VAL A 16 11.39 17.88 11.21
N PRO A 17 10.16 17.83 10.66
CA PRO A 17 9.17 16.92 11.18
C PRO A 17 9.73 15.50 11.12
N GLN A 18 9.91 14.87 12.28
CA GLN A 18 10.24 13.46 12.34
C GLN A 18 9.03 12.69 11.80
N ILE A 19 9.11 12.30 10.54
CA ILE A 19 8.16 11.35 9.97
C ILE A 19 8.34 10.04 10.75
N PRO A 20 7.31 9.57 11.46
CA PRO A 20 7.42 8.34 12.22
C PRO A 20 7.85 7.21 11.27
N CYS A 21 8.98 6.57 11.57
CA CYS A 21 9.44 5.45 10.77
C CYS A 21 8.39 4.34 10.85
N ILE A 22 7.78 4.00 9.70
CA ILE A 22 6.85 2.88 9.60
C ILE A 22 7.60 1.60 9.97
N ARG A 23 7.22 0.99 11.09
CA ARG A 23 7.77 -0.29 11.54
C ARG A 23 6.89 -1.41 11.01
N VAL A 24 7.50 -2.37 10.32
CA VAL A 24 6.83 -3.59 9.88
C VAL A 24 6.82 -4.57 11.07
N PRO A 25 5.66 -5.02 11.55
CA PRO A 25 5.60 -6.01 12.61
C PRO A 25 6.22 -7.34 12.16
N HIS A 26 6.99 -7.99 13.05
CA HIS A 26 7.63 -9.28 12.77
C HIS A 26 6.63 -10.36 12.30
N SER A 27 5.40 -10.35 12.82
CA SER A 27 4.34 -11.28 12.41
C SER A 27 3.93 -11.19 10.94
N VAL A 28 4.24 -10.08 10.27
CA VAL A 28 3.89 -9.85 8.85
C VAL A 28 5.13 -9.95 7.95
N SER A 29 6.33 -9.78 8.52
CA SER A 29 7.61 -9.85 7.80
C SER A 29 7.81 -11.18 7.07
N ASP A 30 7.32 -12.28 7.65
CA ASP A 30 7.48 -13.64 7.10
C ASP A 30 6.36 -14.04 6.12
N THR A 31 5.42 -13.13 5.82
CA THR A 31 4.38 -13.39 4.82
C THR A 31 4.98 -13.52 3.43
N SER A 32 4.35 -14.32 2.55
CA SER A 32 4.82 -14.51 1.18
C SER A 32 4.96 -13.21 0.37
N LEU A 33 4.27 -12.14 0.79
CA LEU A 33 4.35 -10.82 0.17
C LEU A 33 5.61 -10.03 0.58
N LEU A 34 6.10 -10.21 1.82
CA LEU A 34 7.19 -9.41 2.40
C LEU A 34 8.49 -10.19 2.61
N LYS A 35 8.43 -11.52 2.48
CA LYS A 35 9.59 -12.40 2.56
C LYS A 35 10.62 -12.03 1.48
N ASP A 36 11.90 -12.15 1.84
CA ASP A 36 13.07 -11.93 0.95
C ASP A 36 13.20 -10.49 0.41
N LEU A 37 12.43 -9.53 0.93
CA LEU A 37 12.54 -8.11 0.59
C LEU A 37 13.49 -7.36 1.52
N THR A 38 14.13 -6.32 0.98
CA THR A 38 14.91 -5.38 1.80
C THR A 38 14.00 -4.64 2.79
N GLN A 39 14.58 -4.18 3.91
CA GLN A 39 13.81 -3.47 4.94
C GLN A 39 13.06 -2.24 4.38
N GLY A 40 13.64 -1.52 3.41
CA GLY A 40 12.98 -0.38 2.75
C GLY A 40 11.76 -0.81 1.93
N GLN A 41 11.90 -1.88 1.13
CA GLN A 41 10.80 -2.44 0.34
C GLN A 41 9.68 -2.97 1.23
N GLN A 42 10.02 -3.67 2.32
CA GLN A 42 9.03 -4.16 3.28
C GLN A 42 8.20 -3.01 3.85
N ARG A 43 8.85 -1.90 4.26
CA ARG A 43 8.14 -0.71 4.77
C ARG A 43 7.23 -0.09 3.71
N TYR A 44 7.71 0.00 2.47
CA TYR A 44 6.91 0.53 1.36
C TYR A 44 5.66 -0.32 1.10
N PHE A 45 5.82 -1.62 0.87
CA PHE A 45 4.68 -2.52 0.64
C PHE A 45 3.73 -2.59 1.83
N TYR A 46 4.25 -2.69 3.05
CA TYR A 46 3.43 -2.68 4.26
C TYR A 46 2.60 -1.40 4.38
N SER A 47 3.18 -0.24 4.05
CA SER A 47 2.45 1.04 4.09
C SER A 47 1.27 1.07 3.13
N ILE A 48 1.45 0.56 1.91
CA ILE A 48 0.39 0.46 0.90
C ILE A 48 -0.69 -0.52 1.37
N THR A 49 -0.29 -1.73 1.76
CA THR A 49 -1.24 -2.75 2.25
C THR A 49 -2.04 -2.23 3.44
N ARG A 50 -1.43 -1.43 4.32
CA ARG A 50 -2.10 -0.81 5.46
C ARG A 50 -3.13 0.24 5.04
N ILE A 51 -2.81 1.11 4.08
CA ILE A 51 -3.74 2.16 3.58
C ILE A 51 -4.96 1.53 2.93
N TYR A 52 -4.75 0.50 2.12
CA TYR A 52 -5.84 -0.19 1.42
C TYR A 52 -6.46 -1.33 2.23
N ASN A 53 -6.14 -1.47 3.52
CA ASN A 53 -6.74 -2.52 4.34
C ASN A 53 -8.20 -2.16 4.67
N PRO A 54 -9.20 -2.86 4.10
CA PRO A 54 -10.61 -2.52 4.31
C PRO A 54 -11.06 -2.84 5.74
N ARG A 55 -10.28 -3.61 6.51
CA ARG A 55 -10.67 -4.08 7.85
C ARG A 55 -10.91 -2.93 8.82
N ALA A 56 -10.03 -1.93 8.83
CA ALA A 56 -10.19 -0.78 9.72
C ALA A 56 -11.45 0.02 9.37
N GLN A 57 -11.69 0.25 8.08
CA GLN A 57 -12.87 0.95 7.58
C GLN A 57 -14.15 0.17 7.88
N TRP A 58 -14.13 -1.15 7.72
CA TRP A 58 -15.25 -2.02 8.03
C TRP A 58 -15.62 -1.99 9.52
N VAL A 59 -14.64 -2.04 10.42
CA VAL A 59 -14.88 -1.93 11.87
C VAL A 59 -15.50 -0.58 12.24
N ALA A 60 -15.01 0.50 11.63
CA ALA A 60 -15.59 1.83 11.83
C ALA A 60 -17.05 1.88 11.37
N LEU A 61 -17.33 1.39 10.16
CA LEU A 61 -18.69 1.32 9.61
C LEU A 61 -19.62 0.49 10.51
N GLN A 62 -19.14 -0.67 10.96
CA GLN A 62 -19.88 -1.56 11.86
C GLN A 62 -20.26 -0.85 13.17
N THR A 63 -19.32 -0.10 13.73
CA THR A 63 -19.51 0.66 14.98
C THR A 63 -20.57 1.74 14.79
N CYS A 64 -20.46 2.54 13.73
CA CYS A 64 -21.44 3.58 13.42
C CYS A 64 -22.83 3.00 13.19
N TYR A 65 -22.93 1.85 12.50
CA TYR A 65 -24.20 1.19 12.25
C TYR A 65 -24.87 0.69 13.54
N VAL A 66 -24.11 0.07 14.45
CA VAL A 66 -24.64 -0.38 15.75
C VAL A 66 -25.08 0.80 16.60
N GLN A 67 -24.32 1.90 16.61
CA GLN A 67 -24.71 3.12 17.30
C GLN A 67 -26.00 3.71 16.73
N GLY A 68 -26.14 3.73 15.40
CA GLY A 68 -27.36 4.15 14.72
C GLY A 68 -28.58 3.29 15.10
N LEU A 69 -28.43 1.96 15.10
CA LEU A 69 -29.50 1.05 15.54
C LEU A 69 -29.92 1.31 16.99
N GLN A 70 -28.95 1.52 17.89
CA GLN A 70 -29.25 1.83 19.30
C GLN A 70 -30.03 3.15 19.42
N GLN A 71 -29.63 4.17 18.67
CA GLN A 71 -30.35 5.45 18.65
C GLN A 71 -31.76 5.30 18.07
N GLN A 72 -31.94 4.54 16.98
CA GLN A 72 -33.25 4.27 16.40
C GLN A 72 -34.18 3.53 17.35
N GLN A 73 -33.64 2.57 18.12
CA GLN A 73 -34.38 1.85 19.14
C GLN A 73 -34.82 2.79 20.28
N LEU A 74 -33.92 3.66 20.74
CA LEU A 74 -34.24 4.64 21.81
C LEU A 74 -35.34 5.62 21.37
N LEU A 75 -35.33 6.02 20.10
CA LEU A 75 -36.34 6.91 19.52
C LEU A 75 -37.65 6.19 19.18
N GLY A 76 -37.74 4.87 19.37
CA GLY A 76 -38.93 4.07 19.10
C GLY A 76 -39.22 3.83 17.62
N TYR A 77 -38.27 4.12 16.72
CA TYR A 77 -38.42 3.83 15.28
C TYR A 77 -38.34 2.34 14.97
N ILE A 78 -37.61 1.58 15.79
CA ILE A 78 -37.47 0.14 15.67
C ILE A 78 -37.68 -0.51 17.03
N THR A 79 -38.14 -1.75 16.98
CA THR A 79 -38.25 -2.59 18.17
C THR A 79 -36.87 -3.13 18.59
N GLN A 80 -36.75 -3.51 19.86
CA GLN A 80 -35.53 -4.15 20.36
C GLN A 80 -35.22 -5.45 19.61
N GLN A 81 -36.24 -6.23 19.23
CA GLN A 81 -36.06 -7.47 18.51
C GLN A 81 -35.49 -7.24 17.10
N GLU A 82 -35.96 -6.21 16.39
CA GLU A 82 -35.43 -5.82 15.09
C GLU A 82 -33.98 -5.33 15.20
N ALA A 83 -33.67 -4.51 16.20
CA ALA A 83 -32.30 -4.05 16.45
C ALA A 83 -31.33 -5.22 16.68
N LEU A 84 -31.74 -6.21 17.49
CA LEU A 84 -30.96 -7.43 17.74
C LEU A 84 -30.82 -8.30 16.49
N ALA A 85 -31.87 -8.46 15.69
CA ALA A 85 -31.81 -9.21 14.44
C ALA A 85 -30.82 -8.57 13.45
N CYS A 86 -30.86 -7.24 13.29
CA CYS A 86 -29.91 -6.51 12.45
C CYS A 86 -28.46 -6.65 12.94
N ALA A 87 -28.23 -6.55 14.26
CA ALA A 87 -26.91 -6.75 14.84
C ALA A 87 -26.39 -8.19 14.65
N ALA A 88 -27.27 -9.20 14.70
CA ALA A 88 -26.92 -10.58 14.42
C ALA A 88 -26.50 -10.79 12.95
N LEU A 89 -27.28 -10.26 12.01
CA LEU A 89 -26.95 -10.32 10.57
C LEU A 89 -25.58 -9.68 10.27
N LEU A 90 -25.28 -8.55 10.90
CA LEU A 90 -23.99 -7.85 10.80
C LEU A 90 -22.82 -8.68 11.35
N ARG A 91 -23.03 -9.39 12.46
CA ARG A 91 -22.02 -10.31 13.03
C ARG A 91 -21.78 -11.49 12.10
N ASP A 92 -22.83 -12.08 11.55
CA ASP A 92 -22.72 -13.24 10.68
C ASP A 92 -22.13 -12.90 9.32
N SER A 93 -22.42 -11.72 8.75
CA SER A 93 -21.76 -11.25 7.53
C SER A 93 -20.25 -11.08 7.75
N THR A 94 -19.85 -10.54 8.90
CA THR A 94 -18.45 -10.39 9.28
C THR A 94 -17.75 -11.73 9.45
N LYS A 95 -18.39 -12.71 10.12
CA LYS A 95 -17.87 -14.08 10.23
C LYS A 95 -17.68 -14.72 8.84
N ARG A 96 -18.68 -14.61 7.97
CA ARG A 96 -18.62 -15.14 6.59
C ARG A 96 -17.53 -14.48 5.76
N ALA A 97 -17.38 -13.16 5.86
CA ALA A 97 -16.32 -12.42 5.17
C ALA A 97 -14.92 -12.83 5.66
N SER A 98 -14.75 -12.98 6.98
CA SER A 98 -13.48 -13.44 7.57
C SER A 98 -13.12 -14.86 7.16
N ALA A 99 -14.09 -15.77 7.11
CA ALA A 99 -13.87 -17.15 6.65
C ALA A 99 -13.41 -17.17 5.18
N LYS A 100 -13.97 -16.30 4.33
CA LYS A 100 -13.57 -16.19 2.92
C LYS A 100 -12.16 -15.61 2.75
N ALA A 101 -11.74 -14.71 3.63
CA ALA A 101 -10.37 -14.15 3.62
C ALA A 101 -9.30 -15.17 4.05
N GLY A 102 -9.64 -16.12 4.94
CA GLY A 102 -8.75 -17.21 5.35
C GLY A 102 -8.62 -18.32 4.32
N CYS A 103 -9.56 -18.44 3.39
CA CYS A 103 -9.47 -19.33 2.24
C CYS A 103 -8.61 -18.65 1.16
N HIS A 104 -7.30 -18.56 1.43
CA HIS A 104 -6.33 -18.38 0.37
C HIS A 104 -6.63 -19.46 -0.66
N ARG A 105 -7.03 -19.07 -1.87
CA ARG A 105 -7.14 -20.02 -2.97
C ARG A 105 -5.79 -20.73 -3.04
N THR A 106 -5.71 -21.96 -2.55
CA THR A 106 -4.94 -22.98 -3.21
C THR A 106 -5.55 -23.06 -4.60
N VAL A 107 -5.11 -22.17 -5.47
CA VAL A 107 -5.17 -22.42 -6.91
C VAL A 107 -4.34 -23.68 -7.03
N SER A 108 -5.01 -24.82 -6.99
CA SER A 108 -4.44 -26.08 -7.41
C SER A 108 -4.00 -25.81 -8.83
N GLN A 109 -2.69 -25.54 -8.98
CA GLN A 109 -2.00 -25.56 -10.24
C GLN A 109 -2.16 -26.99 -10.74
N ARG A 110 -3.31 -27.28 -11.38
CA ARG A 110 -3.42 -28.45 -12.22
C ARG A 110 -2.36 -28.22 -13.30
N ALA A 111 -1.24 -28.90 -13.13
CA ALA A 111 -0.23 -29.07 -14.16
C ALA A 111 -0.94 -29.73 -15.35
N SER A 112 -1.48 -28.91 -16.24
CA SER A 112 -1.93 -29.36 -17.55
C SER A 112 -0.65 -29.60 -18.34
N GLY A 113 -0.14 -30.83 -18.23
CA GLY A 113 0.93 -31.34 -19.06
C GLY A 113 0.47 -31.36 -20.51
N ARG A 114 0.56 -30.22 -21.19
CA ARG A 114 0.57 -30.16 -22.65
C ARG A 114 2.02 -30.12 -23.07
N THR A 115 2.54 -31.30 -23.42
CA THR A 115 3.73 -31.48 -24.24
C THR A 115 3.52 -30.67 -25.52
N ARG A 116 4.07 -29.45 -25.55
CA ARG A 116 4.16 -28.66 -26.76
C ARG A 116 5.45 -29.08 -27.44
N THR A 117 5.33 -29.96 -28.43
CA THR A 117 6.40 -30.28 -29.37
C THR A 117 6.93 -28.96 -29.94
N ARG A 118 8.17 -28.62 -29.63
CA ARG A 118 8.89 -27.48 -30.21
C ARG A 118 9.15 -27.79 -31.69
N PRO A 119 8.73 -26.95 -32.65
CA PRO A 119 9.49 -26.76 -33.85
C PRO A 119 10.59 -25.74 -33.53
N SER A 120 11.84 -26.18 -33.63
CA SER A 120 13.00 -25.29 -33.67
C SER A 120 12.90 -24.43 -34.92
N ALA A 121 12.77 -23.12 -34.75
CA ALA A 121 12.98 -22.15 -35.82
C ALA A 121 13.71 -20.94 -35.22
N LEU A 122 14.99 -20.83 -35.56
CA LEU A 122 15.83 -19.65 -35.34
C LEU A 122 15.16 -18.43 -36.00
N PRO A 123 15.01 -17.30 -35.29
CA PRO A 123 14.97 -16.01 -35.93
C PRO A 123 16.33 -15.34 -35.73
N VAL A 124 17.17 -15.40 -36.76
CA VAL A 124 18.23 -14.40 -36.95
C VAL A 124 17.51 -13.08 -37.24
N LEU A 125 17.50 -12.18 -36.27
CA LEU A 125 17.16 -10.77 -36.48
C LEU A 125 18.27 -9.93 -35.86
N VAL A 126 19.21 -9.56 -36.71
CA VAL A 126 20.22 -8.54 -36.47
C VAL A 126 19.49 -7.21 -36.26
N VAL A 127 19.55 -6.65 -35.06
CA VAL A 127 19.17 -5.25 -34.80
C VAL A 127 20.45 -4.47 -34.50
N PRO A 128 20.82 -3.46 -35.30
CA PRO A 128 21.99 -2.64 -35.03
C PRO A 128 21.76 -1.75 -33.81
N LEU A 129 22.72 -1.77 -32.90
CA LEU A 129 22.82 -0.88 -31.75
C LEU A 129 23.15 0.56 -32.25
N ARG A 130 22.17 1.47 -32.31
CA ARG A 130 22.46 2.91 -32.34
C ARG A 130 21.23 3.79 -32.08
N ALA A 131 21.27 4.52 -30.96
CA ALA A 131 20.69 5.85 -30.87
C ALA A 131 21.53 6.66 -29.89
N GLN A 132 22.30 7.61 -30.41
CA GLN A 132 23.04 8.59 -29.62
C GLN A 132 22.05 9.62 -29.07
N SER A 133 22.04 9.83 -27.75
CA SER A 133 21.32 10.97 -27.16
C SER A 133 22.12 12.24 -27.42
N THR A 134 21.73 13.00 -28.44
CA THR A 134 22.18 14.37 -28.65
C THR A 134 21.64 15.25 -27.53
N GLY A 135 22.56 15.84 -26.75
CA GLY A 135 22.23 16.80 -25.72
C GLY A 135 21.63 18.08 -26.30
N LEU A 136 20.56 18.57 -25.70
CA LEU A 136 20.06 19.93 -25.90
C LEU A 136 19.76 20.61 -24.57
N ARG A 137 20.74 21.42 -24.18
CA ARG A 137 20.68 22.74 -23.53
C ARG A 137 19.49 23.08 -22.63
N SER A 138 19.82 23.23 -21.35
CA SER A 138 19.30 24.21 -20.39
C SER A 138 18.73 25.46 -21.05
N LEU A 139 17.43 25.70 -20.88
CA LEU A 139 16.80 27.00 -21.16
C LEU A 139 16.61 27.73 -19.83
N ARG A 140 17.57 28.61 -19.57
CA ARG A 140 17.63 29.58 -18.47
C ARG A 140 16.79 30.79 -18.88
N THR A 141 15.59 30.95 -18.35
CA THR A 141 14.85 32.22 -18.46
C THR A 141 15.21 33.12 -17.29
N LYS A 142 15.83 34.25 -17.62
CA LYS A 142 16.22 35.32 -16.70
C LYS A 142 14.99 36.19 -16.39
N ALA A 143 15.02 36.75 -15.18
CA ALA A 143 14.14 37.78 -14.67
C ALA A 143 13.99 38.99 -15.61
N LEU A 144 12.81 39.60 -15.60
CA LEU A 144 12.63 41.02 -15.90
C LEU A 144 11.85 41.67 -14.75
N HIS A 145 12.56 42.55 -14.04
CA HIS A 145 12.05 43.57 -13.15
C HIS A 145 11.91 44.86 -13.97
N LYS A 146 10.86 45.66 -13.71
CA LYS A 146 10.67 47.12 -13.94
C LYS A 146 9.18 47.38 -14.19
N LEU A 147 8.54 48.42 -13.67
CA LEU A 147 8.86 49.47 -12.69
C LEU A 147 7.51 49.97 -12.18
#